data_AF-A0A0Q8EJX1-F1
#
_entry.id   AF-A0A0Q8EJX1-F1
#
_cell.length_a   1.000
_cell.length_b   1.000
_cell.length_c   1.000
_cell.angle_alpha   90.00
_cell.angle_beta   90.00
_cell.angle_gamma   90.00
#
_symmetry.space_group_name_H-M   'P 1'
#
loop_
_entity.id
_entity.type
_entity.pdbx_description
1 polymer ?
#
loop_
_entity_poly.entity_id
_entity_poly.type
_entity_poly.pdbx_seq_one_letter_code
_entity_poly.pdbx_strand_id
1 'polypeptide(L)'
;MRALLIEPGGGTELKESLEPTQWPSNLGSDRNWAFVAKPNPHLHRRAIPLNMGKVVGGGSSIKVMVWARGHQSDWDHFAEEAGDEAWRYRALLDIYRRIED
;
A
#
# COMPACT_ATOMS: atom_id res chain seq x y z
N MET A 1 12.23 4.22 -25.19
CA MET A 1 11.32 3.21 -24.62
C MET A 1 9.88 3.73 -24.70
N ARG A 2 8.91 2.90 -25.09
CA ARG A 2 7.47 3.24 -25.02
C ARG A 2 6.81 2.29 -24.01
N ALA A 3 5.94 2.80 -23.16
CA ALA A 3 5.23 2.02 -22.15
C ALA A 3 3.73 2.35 -22.17
N LEU A 4 2.88 1.37 -21.84
CA LEU A 4 1.43 1.50 -21.69
C LEU A 4 1.05 1.01 -20.29
N LEU A 5 0.25 1.81 -19.57
CA LEU A 5 -0.33 1.46 -18.27
C LEU A 5 -1.83 1.16 -18.46
N ILE A 6 -2.29 0.06 -17.88
CA ILE A 6 -3.71 -0.31 -17.84
C ILE A 6 -4.14 -0.34 -16.37
N GLU A 7 -5.11 0.52 -16.03
CA GLU A 7 -5.67 0.64 -14.68
C GLU A 7 -7.20 0.44 -14.76
N PRO A 8 -7.77 -0.53 -14.02
CA PRO A 8 -9.22 -0.79 -14.02
C PRO A 8 -10.06 0.23 -13.22
N GLY A 9 -9.41 1.12 -12.45
CA GLY A 9 -10.05 2.16 -11.67
C GLY A 9 -10.23 3.51 -12.37
N GLY A 10 -10.78 4.47 -11.63
CA GLY A 10 -10.96 5.86 -12.09
C GLY A 10 -9.66 6.68 -12.15
N GLY A 11 -9.77 7.92 -12.61
CA GLY A 11 -8.66 8.87 -12.75
C GLY A 11 -8.12 9.45 -11.43
N THR A 12 -7.14 10.35 -11.54
CA THR A 12 -6.27 10.82 -10.45
C THR A 12 -6.82 11.99 -9.61
N GLU A 13 -7.94 12.60 -9.99
CA GLU A 13 -8.45 13.82 -9.33
C GLU A 13 -9.50 13.50 -8.26
N LEU A 14 -9.03 12.95 -7.15
CA LEU A 14 -9.88 12.67 -5.99
C LEU A 14 -9.58 13.64 -4.85
N LYS A 15 -10.59 14.37 -4.38
CA LYS A 15 -10.48 15.27 -3.23
C LYS A 15 -10.01 14.52 -1.97
N GLU A 16 -10.43 13.27 -1.84
CA GLU A 16 -10.10 12.36 -0.73
C GLU A 16 -8.64 11.90 -0.73
N SER A 17 -7.94 12.02 -1.86
CA SER A 17 -6.50 11.78 -1.95
C SER A 17 -5.68 13.04 -1.64
N LEU A 18 -6.29 14.23 -1.78
CA LEU A 18 -5.64 15.52 -1.52
C LEU A 18 -5.80 15.99 -0.08
N GLU A 19 -6.91 15.64 0.57
CA GLU A 19 -7.23 16.01 1.95
C GLU A 19 -7.06 14.81 2.90
N PRO A 20 -5.96 14.70 3.67
CA PRO A 20 -5.67 13.51 4.46
C PRO A 20 -6.77 13.10 5.43
N THR A 21 -7.52 14.06 5.98
CA THR A 21 -8.63 13.78 6.91
C THR A 21 -9.82 13.07 6.26
N GLN A 22 -9.90 13.07 4.93
CA GLN A 22 -10.98 12.44 4.18
C GLN A 22 -10.73 10.96 3.89
N TRP A 23 -9.59 10.38 4.27
CA TRP A 23 -9.29 8.97 3.98
C TRP A 23 -10.42 7.98 4.37
N PRO A 24 -11.23 8.17 5.45
CA PRO A 24 -12.29 7.22 5.78
C PRO A 24 -13.39 7.12 4.72
N SER A 25 -13.62 8.17 3.92
CA SER A 25 -14.66 8.16 2.87
C SER A 25 -14.29 7.26 1.68
N ASN A 26 -13.02 6.84 1.57
CA ASN A 26 -12.60 5.85 0.57
C ASN A 26 -13.08 4.43 0.90
N LEU A 27 -13.34 4.12 2.17
CA LEU A 27 -13.73 2.78 2.62
C LEU A 27 -15.14 2.44 2.11
N GLY A 28 -15.29 1.31 1.41
CA GLY A 28 -16.57 0.90 0.83
C GLY A 28 -17.05 1.72 -0.39
N SER A 29 -16.26 2.68 -0.88
CA SER A 29 -16.55 3.42 -2.11
C SER A 29 -16.26 2.60 -3.38
N ASP A 30 -16.69 3.08 -4.54
CA ASP A 30 -16.40 2.47 -5.85
C ASP A 30 -14.89 2.44 -6.21
N ARG A 31 -14.07 3.17 -5.45
CA ARG A 31 -12.61 3.22 -5.56
C ARG A 31 -11.93 2.13 -4.72
N ASN A 32 -12.71 1.27 -4.10
CA ASN A 32 -12.25 0.15 -3.32
C ASN A 32 -12.70 -1.15 -4.00
N TRP A 33 -11.81 -2.13 -4.08
CA TRP A 33 -12.16 -3.46 -4.59
C TRP A 33 -13.19 -4.19 -3.74
N ALA A 34 -13.43 -3.73 -2.50
CA ALA A 34 -14.39 -4.30 -1.57
C ALA A 34 -14.14 -5.80 -1.29
N PHE A 35 -12.88 -6.21 -1.25
CA PHE A 35 -12.52 -7.57 -0.85
C PHE A 35 -12.87 -7.80 0.61
N VAL A 36 -13.31 -9.02 0.91
CA VAL A 36 -13.65 -9.47 2.26
C VAL A 36 -12.95 -10.80 2.51
N ALA A 37 -12.23 -10.90 3.62
CA ALA A 37 -11.60 -12.14 4.03
C ALA A 37 -12.66 -13.22 4.34
N LYS A 38 -12.28 -14.50 4.19
CA LYS A 38 -13.13 -15.60 4.68
C LYS A 38 -13.33 -15.48 6.21
N PRO A 39 -14.48 -15.94 6.76
CA PRO A 39 -14.69 -15.98 8.21
C PRO A 39 -13.55 -16.69 8.95
N ASN A 40 -13.00 -16.05 9.98
CA ASN A 40 -11.87 -16.60 10.74
C ASN A 40 -12.32 -17.10 12.13
N PRO A 41 -12.13 -18.38 12.48
CA PRO A 41 -12.51 -18.92 13.79
C PRO A 41 -11.80 -18.21 14.96
N HIS A 42 -10.57 -17.72 14.76
CA HIS A 42 -9.81 -16.97 15.76
C HIS A 42 -10.31 -15.53 15.94
N LEU A 43 -11.24 -15.06 15.09
CA LEU A 43 -11.84 -13.73 15.16
C LEU A 43 -13.35 -13.80 15.45
N HIS A 44 -13.80 -14.80 16.22
CA HIS A 44 -15.22 -15.08 16.47
C HIS A 44 -16.03 -15.24 15.17
N ARG A 45 -15.44 -15.89 14.16
CA ARG A 45 -16.01 -16.09 12.81
C ARG A 45 -16.33 -14.78 12.07
N ARG A 46 -15.71 -13.65 12.44
CA ARG A 46 -15.83 -12.41 11.65
C ARG A 46 -15.12 -12.54 10.31
N ALA A 47 -15.72 -11.95 9.29
CA ALA A 47 -15.13 -11.73 7.97
C ALA A 47 -14.69 -10.26 7.90
N ILE A 48 -13.38 -10.04 7.75
CA ILE A 48 -12.79 -8.70 7.85
C ILE A 48 -12.69 -8.05 6.46
N PRO A 49 -13.15 -6.80 6.28
CA PRO A 49 -12.92 -6.06 5.04
C PRO A 49 -11.43 -5.81 4.77
N LEU A 50 -11.00 -6.05 3.54
CA LEU A 50 -9.64 -5.80 3.05
C LEU A 50 -9.70 -4.67 2.03
N ASN A 51 -9.50 -3.44 2.51
CA ASN A 51 -9.64 -2.24 1.68
C ASN A 51 -8.43 -2.10 0.74
N MET A 52 -8.68 -2.20 -0.57
CA MET A 52 -7.66 -2.14 -1.61
C MET A 52 -8.08 -1.14 -2.69
N GLY A 53 -7.17 -0.26 -3.10
CA GLY A 53 -7.48 0.81 -4.06
C GLY A 53 -7.74 0.30 -5.48
N LYS A 54 -8.82 0.78 -6.07
CA LYS A 54 -9.27 0.59 -7.46
C LYS A 54 -9.37 1.96 -8.14
N VAL A 55 -8.23 2.59 -8.34
CA VAL A 55 -8.05 3.93 -8.89
C VAL A 55 -6.57 4.08 -9.26
N VAL A 56 -6.24 4.98 -10.20
CA VAL A 56 -4.84 5.34 -10.45
C VAL A 56 -4.13 5.70 -9.13
N GLY A 57 -2.95 5.10 -8.90
CA GLY A 57 -2.20 5.16 -7.65
C GLY A 57 -2.52 4.04 -6.66
N GLY A 58 -3.59 3.27 -6.88
CA GLY A 58 -3.94 2.08 -6.12
C GLY A 58 -4.12 2.36 -4.62
N GLY A 59 -3.51 1.53 -3.78
CA GLY A 59 -3.54 1.69 -2.32
C GLY A 59 -3.01 3.05 -1.84
N SER A 60 -2.09 3.67 -2.59
CA SER A 60 -1.53 4.97 -2.23
C SER A 60 -2.55 6.12 -2.31
N SER A 61 -3.62 5.96 -3.09
CA SER A 61 -4.67 6.97 -3.23
C SER A 61 -5.77 6.86 -2.17
N ILE A 62 -5.83 5.76 -1.42
CA ILE A 62 -6.84 5.50 -0.38
C ILE A 62 -6.27 5.29 1.03
N LYS A 63 -4.94 5.36 1.20
CA LYS A 63 -4.24 5.12 2.47
C LYS A 63 -4.41 6.29 3.45
N VAL A 64 -3.97 6.05 4.69
CA VAL A 64 -3.97 7.03 5.80
C VAL A 64 -2.77 7.99 5.78
N MET A 65 -2.04 8.07 4.66
CA MET A 65 -0.91 8.98 4.43
C MET A 65 0.32 8.83 5.34
N VAL A 66 0.37 7.83 6.22
CA VAL A 66 1.54 7.55 7.04
C VAL A 66 2.72 7.15 6.17
N TRP A 67 3.85 7.83 6.37
CA TRP A 67 5.15 7.42 5.85
C TRP A 67 6.00 6.88 7.00
N ALA A 68 6.32 5.59 6.92
CA ALA A 68 7.23 4.94 7.84
C ALA A 68 8.11 3.98 7.02
N ARG A 69 9.41 4.03 7.28
CA ARG A 69 10.34 2.99 6.81
C ARG A 69 10.06 1.68 7.56
N GLY A 70 10.64 0.58 7.11
CA GLY A 70 10.76 -0.64 7.93
C GLY A 70 11.89 -0.54 8.96
N HIS A 71 11.84 -1.33 10.03
CA HIS A 71 12.98 -1.47 10.93
C HIS A 71 14.12 -2.20 10.22
N GLN A 72 15.37 -1.99 10.62
CA GLN A 72 16.52 -2.63 10.00
C GLN A 72 16.37 -4.17 9.96
N SER A 73 15.87 -4.77 11.05
CA SER A 73 15.67 -6.22 11.14
C SER A 73 14.72 -6.77 10.07
N ASP A 74 13.73 -5.99 9.63
CA ASP A 74 12.75 -6.44 8.64
C ASP A 74 13.43 -6.63 7.28
N TRP A 75 14.26 -5.66 6.89
CA TRP A 75 15.01 -5.69 5.64
C TRP A 75 16.17 -6.68 5.67
N ASP A 76 16.85 -6.78 6.82
CA ASP A 76 17.91 -7.77 6.98
C ASP A 76 17.33 -9.20 6.90
N HIS A 77 16.14 -9.43 7.46
CA HIS A 77 15.43 -10.70 7.31
C HIS A 77 15.05 -10.98 5.85
N PHE A 78 14.50 -9.99 5.12
CA PHE A 78 14.17 -10.19 3.69
C PHE A 78 15.40 -10.48 2.82
N ALA A 79 16.54 -9.86 3.11
CA ALA A 79 17.78 -10.15 2.41
C ALA A 79 18.25 -11.60 2.62
N GLU A 80 18.10 -12.13 3.83
CA GLU A 80 18.40 -13.52 4.15
C GLU A 80 17.47 -14.48 3.42
N GLU A 81 16.16 -14.24 3.47
CA GLU A 81 15.16 -15.08 2.80
C GLU A 81 15.31 -15.06 1.26
N ALA A 82 15.70 -13.90 0.69
CA ALA A 82 15.93 -13.77 -0.74
C ALA A 82 17.33 -14.24 -1.19
N GLY A 83 18.28 -14.39 -0.26
CA GLY A 83 19.69 -14.63 -0.57
C GLY A 83 20.35 -13.47 -1.34
N ASP A 84 19.86 -12.24 -1.15
CA ASP A 84 20.28 -11.07 -1.92
C ASP A 84 20.52 -9.85 -1.00
N GLU A 85 21.79 -9.48 -0.88
CA GLU A 85 22.25 -8.38 -0.03
C GLU A 85 21.74 -7.00 -0.49
N ALA A 86 21.25 -6.86 -1.73
CA ALA A 86 20.63 -5.62 -2.20
C ALA A 86 19.36 -5.25 -1.42
N TRP A 87 18.74 -6.21 -0.72
CA TRP A 87 17.59 -6.00 0.16
C TRP A 87 17.96 -5.63 1.60
N ARG A 88 19.24 -5.67 2.00
CA ARG A 88 19.67 -5.26 3.35
C ARG A 88 19.32 -3.81 3.61
N TYR A 89 19.04 -3.48 4.86
CA TYR A 89 18.66 -2.11 5.22
C TYR A 89 19.69 -1.07 4.77
N ARG A 90 20.97 -1.40 4.85
CA ARG A 90 22.07 -0.52 4.43
C ARG A 90 21.99 -0.14 2.94
N ALA A 91 21.65 -1.09 2.07
CA ALA A 91 21.50 -0.84 0.64
C ALA A 91 20.25 0.00 0.34
N LEU A 92 19.18 -0.22 1.11
CA LEU A 92 17.92 0.51 0.95
C LEU A 92 17.95 1.93 1.52
N LEU A 93 18.88 2.26 2.43
CA LEU A 93 18.96 3.58 3.04
C LEU A 93 19.10 4.70 2.01
N ASP A 94 19.88 4.48 0.96
CA ASP A 94 20.06 5.46 -0.11
C ASP A 94 18.82 5.57 -1.00
N ILE A 95 18.06 4.48 -1.15
CA ILE A 95 16.76 4.50 -1.84
C ILE A 95 15.75 5.31 -1.03
N TYR A 96 15.64 5.08 0.28
CA TYR A 96 14.79 5.89 1.17
C TYR A 96 15.12 7.37 1.08
N ARG A 97 16.41 7.72 1.20
CA ARG A 97 16.87 9.12 1.07
C ARG A 97 16.49 9.76 -0.26
N ARG A 98 16.57 9.01 -1.37
CA ARG A 98 16.16 9.50 -2.70
C ARG A 98 14.65 9.71 -2.83
N ILE A 99 13.85 8.99 -2.05
CA ILE A 99 12.38 9.08 -2.10
C ILE A 99 11.86 10.20 -1.20
N GLU A 100 12.55 10.50 -0.10
CA GLU A 100 11.98 11.23 1.04
C GLU A 100 12.19 12.76 1.05
N ASP A 101 13.11 13.31 0.25
CA ASP A 101 13.52 14.74 0.25
C ASP A 101 13.80 15.38 1.62
#